data_AF-X0T1X3-F1
#
_entry.id   AF-X0T1X3-F1
#
_cell.length_a   1.000
_cell.length_b   1.000
_cell.length_c   1.000
_cell.angle_alpha   90.00
_cell.angle_beta   90.00
_cell.angle_gamma   90.00
#
_symmetry.space_group_name_H-M   'P 1'
#
loop_
_entity.id
_entity.type
_entity.pdbx_description
1 polymer ?
#
loop_
_entity_poly.entity_id
_entity_poly.type
_entity_poly.pdbx_seq_one_letter_code
_entity_poly.pdbx_strand_id
1 'polypeptide(L)'
;MDERKAKRLITHFLREIAEEETETVCVEGEDRMVTKAESLAREMWRMALGWNEVRITAEGPKDIEHKPDKGMMAAIIDRTEGRAVPATGVGKPARTIADKVSEQGVDRIAKAGNVDDN
;
A
#
# COMPACT_ATOMS: atom_id res chain seq x y z
N MET A 1 19.09 -27.37 -6.65
CA MET A 1 18.71 -26.51 -5.51
C MET A 1 17.19 -26.59 -5.38
N ASP A 2 16.65 -26.88 -4.20
CA ASP A 2 15.20 -26.97 -3.97
C ASP A 2 14.58 -25.56 -4.08
N GLU A 3 13.54 -25.41 -4.89
CA GLU A 3 12.83 -24.13 -5.14
C GLU A 3 12.37 -23.47 -3.84
N ARG A 4 11.92 -24.27 -2.85
CA ARG A 4 11.50 -23.74 -1.54
C ARG A 4 12.66 -23.15 -0.76
N LYS A 5 13.85 -23.75 -0.85
CA LYS A 5 15.07 -23.23 -0.22
C LYS A 5 15.50 -21.92 -0.89
N ALA A 6 15.46 -21.85 -2.22
CA ALA A 6 15.79 -20.63 -2.96
C ALA A 6 14.85 -19.47 -2.59
N LYS A 7 13.53 -19.70 -2.52
CA LYS A 7 12.56 -18.65 -2.11
C LYS A 7 12.80 -18.13 -0.70
N ARG A 8 13.12 -19.01 0.26
CA ARG A 8 13.46 -18.62 1.63
C ARG A 8 14.71 -17.76 1.68
N LEU A 9 15.74 -18.15 0.91
CA LEU A 9 16.99 -17.41 0.84
C LEU A 9 16.82 -16.02 0.23
N ILE A 10 16.05 -15.90 -0.86
CA ILE A 10 15.71 -14.60 -1.45
C ILE A 10 14.93 -13.74 -0.45
N THR A 11 13.95 -14.32 0.25
CA THR A 11 13.17 -13.58 1.26
C THR A 11 14.05 -13.08 2.40
N HIS A 12 15.04 -13.87 2.81
CA HIS A 12 16.02 -13.47 3.81
C HIS A 12 16.85 -12.27 3.34
N PHE A 13 17.47 -12.35 2.16
CA PHE A 13 18.24 -11.23 1.62
C PHE A 13 17.39 -9.98 1.39
N LEU A 14 16.14 -10.12 0.95
CA LEU A 14 15.23 -8.98 0.82
C LEU A 14 14.95 -8.30 2.16
N ARG A 15 14.87 -9.06 3.27
CA ARG A 15 14.70 -8.48 4.61
C ARG A 15 15.96 -7.75 5.07
N GLU A 16 17.12 -8.37 4.90
CA GLU A 16 18.40 -7.74 5.26
C GLU A 16 18.61 -6.44 4.49
N ILE A 17 18.43 -6.46 3.17
CA ILE A 17 18.54 -5.26 2.32
C ILE A 17 17.52 -4.21 2.73
N ALA A 18 16.30 -4.60 3.09
CA ALA A 18 15.25 -3.66 3.49
C ALA A 18 15.62 -2.88 4.78
N GLU A 19 16.46 -3.44 5.64
CA GLU A 19 16.92 -2.83 6.89
C GLU A 19 18.14 -1.90 6.70
N GLU A 20 18.81 -1.96 5.55
CA GLU A 20 19.95 -1.09 5.25
C GLU A 20 19.53 0.38 5.13
N GLU A 21 20.32 1.29 5.70
CA GLU A 21 20.16 2.74 5.51
C GLU A 21 20.50 3.15 4.07
N THR A 22 19.76 4.12 3.52
CA THR A 22 19.94 4.51 2.11
C THR A 22 19.92 6.01 1.84
N GLU A 23 19.07 6.78 2.50
CA GLU A 23 18.91 8.20 2.21
C GLU A 23 18.59 9.00 3.48
N THR A 24 18.89 10.29 3.42
CA THR A 24 18.57 11.24 4.49
C THR A 24 17.20 11.84 4.23
N VAL A 25 16.33 11.82 5.24
CA VAL A 25 15.03 12.48 5.19
C VAL A 25 14.94 13.47 6.36
N CYS A 26 14.49 14.68 6.06
CA CYS A 26 14.18 15.66 7.09
C CYS A 26 12.79 15.36 7.68
N VAL A 27 12.74 15.08 8.97
CA VAL A 27 11.49 14.85 9.72
C VAL A 27 11.49 15.82 10.88
N GLU A 28 10.46 16.66 10.97
CA GLU A 28 10.31 17.67 12.06
C GLU A 28 11.51 18.64 12.18
N GLY A 29 12.22 18.88 11.08
CA GLY A 29 13.38 19.77 11.04
C GLY A 29 14.72 19.09 11.36
N GLU A 30 14.71 17.79 11.63
CA GLU A 30 15.92 17.00 11.87
C GLU A 30 16.20 16.04 10.71
N ASP A 31 17.44 16.03 10.24
CA ASP A 31 17.90 15.11 9.21
C ASP A 31 18.22 13.74 9.84
N ARG A 32 17.52 12.71 9.38
CA ARG A 32 17.82 11.32 9.78
C ARG A 32 18.01 10.41 8.57
N MET A 33 18.92 9.45 8.71
CA MET A 33 19.00 8.34 7.77
C MET A 33 17.76 7.47 7.92
N VAL A 34 17.25 7.01 6.78
CA VAL A 34 16.12 6.08 6.72
C VAL A 34 16.53 4.78 6.06
N THR A 35 15.87 3.68 6.44
CA THR A 35 16.07 2.37 5.83
C THR A 35 15.48 2.32 4.42
N LYS A 36 15.92 1.38 3.58
CA LYS A 36 15.34 1.14 2.26
C LYS A 36 13.85 0.81 2.33
N ALA A 37 13.41 0.08 3.37
CA ALA A 37 11.99 -0.18 3.60
C ALA A 37 11.20 1.11 3.82
N GLU A 38 11.72 2.02 4.63
CA GLU A 38 11.07 3.29 4.92
C GLU A 38 11.06 4.21 3.69
N SER A 39 12.20 4.33 3.00
CA SER A 39 12.31 5.04 1.73
C SER A 39 11.25 4.57 0.72
N LEU A 40 11.14 3.25 0.53
CA LEU A 40 10.14 2.67 -0.35
C LEU A 40 8.71 2.99 0.10
N ALA A 41 8.42 2.94 1.40
CA ALA A 41 7.10 3.28 1.93
C ALA A 41 6.75 4.76 1.67
N ARG A 42 7.72 5.68 1.79
CA ARG A 42 7.54 7.10 1.44
C ARG A 42 7.26 7.28 -0.04
N GLU A 43 7.98 6.56 -0.90
CA GLU A 43 7.76 6.58 -2.34
C GLU A 43 6.37 6.03 -2.71
N MET A 44 5.91 4.97 -2.04
CA MET A 44 4.54 4.45 -2.19
C MET A 44 3.50 5.54 -1.89
N TRP A 45 3.67 6.30 -0.81
CA TRP A 45 2.80 7.42 -0.49
C TRP A 45 2.86 8.53 -1.53
N ARG A 46 4.06 8.89 -2.00
CA ARG A 46 4.24 9.88 -3.08
C ARG A 46 3.49 9.48 -4.34
N MET A 47 3.61 8.21 -4.76
CA MET A 47 2.86 7.68 -5.90
C MET A 47 1.36 7.65 -5.67
N ALA A 48 0.91 7.24 -4.48
CA ALA A 48 -0.51 7.17 -4.15
C ALA A 48 -1.19 8.55 -4.15
N LEU A 49 -0.47 9.61 -3.77
CA LEU A 49 -1.01 10.97 -3.73
C LEU A 49 -0.79 11.75 -5.04
N GLY A 50 0.10 11.27 -5.90
CA GLY A 50 0.59 12.04 -7.04
C GLY A 50 1.57 13.14 -6.60
N TRP A 51 2.37 13.62 -7.55
CA TRP A 51 3.32 14.70 -7.30
C TRP A 51 3.59 15.49 -8.58
N ASN A 52 4.12 16.70 -8.42
CA ASN A 52 4.59 17.51 -9.54
C ASN A 52 6.12 17.55 -9.51
N GLU A 53 6.76 17.41 -10.67
CA GLU A 53 8.21 17.50 -10.84
C GLU A 53 8.54 18.54 -11.91
N VAL A 54 9.52 19.40 -11.62
CA VAL A 54 10.09 20.32 -12.62
C VAL A 54 11.28 19.62 -13.27
N ARG A 55 11.16 19.31 -14.56
CA ARG A 55 12.25 18.70 -15.33
C ARG A 55 12.90 19.73 -16.22
N ILE A 56 14.22 19.88 -16.13
CA ILE A 56 14.98 20.75 -17.03
C ILE A 56 15.18 20.00 -18.34
N THR A 57 14.58 20.51 -19.42
CA THR A 57 14.72 20.00 -20.78
C THR A 57 15.51 20.98 -21.64
N ALA A 58 15.85 20.58 -22.88
CA ALA A 58 16.52 21.46 -23.83
C ALA A 58 15.70 22.73 -24.18
N GLU A 59 14.39 22.71 -23.94
CA GLU A 59 13.45 23.80 -24.21
C GLU A 59 13.19 24.68 -22.96
N GLY A 60 13.79 24.34 -21.82
CA GLY A 60 13.59 25.00 -20.53
C GLY A 60 12.96 24.10 -19.46
N PRO A 61 12.65 24.66 -18.28
CA PRO A 61 11.97 23.94 -17.21
C PRO A 61 10.54 23.59 -17.63
N LYS A 62 10.19 22.32 -17.50
CA LYS A 62 8.87 21.79 -17.79
C LYS A 62 8.27 21.14 -16.55
N ASP A 63 7.07 21.56 -16.19
CA ASP A 63 6.30 20.95 -15.12
C ASP A 63 5.67 19.64 -15.62
N ILE A 64 5.89 18.57 -14.87
CA ILE A 64 5.34 17.24 -15.12
C ILE A 64 4.43 16.90 -13.94
N GLU A 65 3.15 16.70 -14.24
CA GLU A 65 2.16 16.22 -13.27
C GLU A 65 2.12 14.68 -13.30
N HIS A 66 2.41 14.07 -12.16
CA HIS A 66 2.24 12.64 -11.93
C HIS A 66 0.92 12.41 -11.18
N LYS A 67 -0.06 11.83 -11.88
CA LYS A 67 -1.38 11.56 -11.31
C LYS A 67 -1.32 10.52 -10.18
N PRO A 68 -2.23 10.60 -9.19
CA PRO A 68 -2.36 9.61 -8.13
C PRO A 68 -2.50 8.16 -8.66
N ASP A 69 -1.71 7.23 -8.15
CA ASP A 69 -1.75 5.82 -8.52
C ASP A 69 -2.75 5.03 -7.66
N LYS A 70 -3.84 4.56 -8.30
CA LYS A 70 -4.92 3.82 -7.62
C LYS A 70 -4.47 2.45 -7.09
N GLY A 71 -3.52 1.79 -7.75
CA GLY A 71 -2.97 0.52 -7.29
C GLY A 71 -2.16 0.73 -6.02
N MET A 72 -1.41 1.83 -5.93
CA MET A 72 -0.64 2.17 -4.75
C MET A 72 -1.52 2.59 -3.58
N MET A 73 -2.58 3.38 -3.84
CA MET A 73 -3.61 3.67 -2.83
C MET A 73 -4.21 2.38 -2.25
N ALA A 74 -4.63 1.45 -3.10
CA ALA A 74 -5.19 0.18 -2.66
C ALA A 74 -4.17 -0.66 -1.86
N ALA A 75 -2.91 -0.69 -2.31
CA ALA A 75 -1.83 -1.42 -1.65
C ALA A 75 -1.50 -0.87 -0.25
N ILE A 76 -1.65 0.43 -0.04
CA ILE A 76 -1.48 1.09 1.26
C ILE A 76 -2.66 0.76 2.16
N ILE A 77 -3.90 0.96 1.69
CA ILE A 77 -5.13 0.67 2.46
C ILE A 77 -5.13 -0.79 2.94
N ASP A 78 -4.82 -1.74 2.05
CA ASP A 78 -4.70 -3.17 2.37
C ASP A 78 -3.70 -3.44 3.52
N ARG A 79 -2.65 -2.64 3.63
CA ARG A 79 -1.60 -2.79 4.64
C ARG A 79 -1.95 -2.08 5.94
N THR A 80 -2.60 -0.92 5.89
CA THR A 80 -2.94 -0.12 7.08
C THR A 80 -4.19 -0.65 7.78
N GLU A 81 -5.20 -1.08 7.02
CA GLU A 81 -6.46 -1.59 7.59
C GLU A 81 -6.39 -3.08 7.92
N GLY A 82 -5.32 -3.76 7.49
CA GLY A 82 -5.18 -5.20 7.57
C GLY A 82 -6.04 -5.88 6.50
N ARG A 83 -5.38 -6.66 5.64
CA ARG A 83 -6.10 -7.47 4.66
C ARG A 83 -6.98 -8.47 5.41
N ALA A 84 -8.30 -8.33 5.33
CA ALA A 84 -9.23 -9.38 5.72
C ALA A 84 -8.95 -10.58 4.80
N VAL A 85 -8.10 -11.50 5.27
CA VAL A 85 -7.83 -12.76 4.59
C VAL A 85 -9.19 -13.40 4.39
N PRO A 86 -9.69 -13.57 3.15
CA PRO A 86 -10.88 -14.38 2.98
C PRO A 86 -10.54 -15.74 3.55
N ALA A 87 -11.25 -16.15 4.60
CA ALA A 87 -11.08 -17.46 5.19
C ALA A 87 -11.17 -18.47 4.03
N THR A 88 -10.03 -19.03 3.64
CA THR A 88 -9.96 -20.06 2.62
C THR A 88 -10.52 -21.34 3.24
N GLY A 89 -11.84 -21.39 3.37
CA GLY A 89 -12.57 -22.63 3.36
C GLY A 89 -12.44 -23.20 1.96
N VAL A 90 -11.78 -24.35 1.86
CA VAL A 90 -11.63 -25.15 0.66
C VAL A 90 -12.97 -25.24 -0.08
N GLY A 91 -13.05 -24.70 -1.31
CA GLY A 91 -14.01 -25.17 -2.31
C GLY A 91 -15.27 -24.33 -2.62
N LYS A 92 -15.27 -22.99 -2.59
CA LYS A 92 -16.37 -22.21 -3.21
C LYS A 92 -15.88 -21.13 -4.17
N PRO A 93 -16.58 -20.91 -5.31
CA PRO A 93 -16.14 -20.03 -6.39
C PRO A 93 -15.93 -18.60 -5.88
N ALA A 94 -14.91 -17.94 -6.44
CA ALA A 94 -14.50 -16.59 -6.07
C ALA A 94 -15.70 -15.64 -6.09
N ARG A 95 -16.14 -15.22 -4.90
CA ARG A 95 -17.11 -14.12 -4.74
C ARG A 95 -16.52 -12.87 -5.39
N THR A 96 -17.21 -12.32 -6.38
CA THR A 96 -16.80 -11.10 -7.07
C THR A 96 -16.97 -9.90 -6.13
N ILE A 97 -16.17 -8.86 -6.37
CA ILE A 97 -16.12 -7.64 -5.54
C ILE A 97 -17.52 -7.02 -5.32
N ALA A 98 -18.43 -7.19 -6.29
CA ALA A 98 -19.82 -6.75 -6.21
C ALA A 98 -20.63 -7.40 -5.08
N ASP A 99 -20.38 -8.68 -4.77
CA ASP A 99 -21.08 -9.40 -3.71
C ASP A 99 -20.71 -8.88 -2.31
N LYS A 100 -19.45 -8.45 -2.14
CA LYS A 100 -18.95 -7.90 -0.86
C LYS A 100 -19.50 -6.51 -0.55
N VAL A 101 -19.72 -5.67 -1.57
CA VAL A 101 -20.28 -4.33 -1.39
C VAL A 101 -21.75 -4.43 -0.94
N SER A 102 -22.49 -5.41 -1.46
CA SER A 102 -23.88 -5.65 -1.09
C SER A 102 -24.02 -6.14 0.36
N GLU A 103 -23.17 -7.09 0.79
CA GLU A 103 -23.18 -7.58 2.18
C GLU A 103 -22.78 -6.47 3.19
N GLN A 104 -21.78 -5.64 2.88
CA GLN A 104 -21.39 -4.51 3.75
C GLN A 104 -22.42 -3.37 3.81
N GLY A 105 -23.26 -3.23 2.79
CA GLY A 105 -24.40 -2.30 2.80
C GLY A 105 -25.51 -2.80 3.72
N VAL A 106 -25.81 -4.10 3.67
CA VAL A 106 -26.82 -4.75 4.53
C VAL A 106 -26.42 -4.70 6.00
N ASP A 107 -25.15 -4.98 6.33
CA ASP A 107 -24.65 -4.91 7.71
C ASP A 107 -24.69 -3.49 8.28
N ARG A 108 -24.45 -2.46 7.46
CA ARG A 108 -24.57 -1.06 7.89
C ARG A 108 -26.02 -0.65 8.14
N ILE A 109 -26.95 -1.10 7.30
CA ILE A 109 -28.38 -0.83 7.47
C ILE A 109 -28.93 -1.57 8.70
N ALA A 110 -28.53 -2.83 8.92
CA ALA A 110 -28.91 -3.60 10.10
C ALA A 110 -28.37 -2.98 11.40
N LYS A 111 -27.19 -2.38 11.37
CA LYS A 111 -26.57 -1.72 12.53
C LYS A 111 -27.11 -0.30 12.78
N ALA A 112 -27.53 0.41 11.72
CA ALA A 112 -28.16 1.72 11.81
C ALA A 112 -29.66 1.65 12.16
N GLY A 113 -30.33 0.53 11.88
CA GLY A 113 -31.76 0.32 12.18
C GLY A 113 -32.07 -0.22 13.57
N ASN A 114 -31.06 -0.47 14.42
CA ASN A 114 -31.24 -1.01 15.78
C ASN A 114 -30.93 0.03 16.88
N VAL A 115 -31.06 1.32 16.54
CA VAL A 115 -31.04 2.45 17.49
C VAL A 115 -32.41 3.11 17.41
N ASP A 116 -33.38 2.51 18.11
CA ASP A 116 -34.55 3.14 18.74
C ASP A 116 -35.55 2.03 19.11
N ASP A 117 -35.32 1.43 20.29
CA ASP A 117 -36.39 0.93 21.18
C ASP A 117 -35.72 0.48 22.50
N ASN A 118 -35.47 1.47 23.39
CA ASN A 118 -35.87 1.46 24.81
C ASN A 118 -35.43 2.76 25.51
#